data_AF-A0A4Q3IJ14-F1
#
_entry.id   AF-A0A4Q3IJ14-F1
#
_cell.length_a   1.000
_cell.length_b   1.000
_cell.length_c   1.000
_cell.angle_alpha   90.00
_cell.angle_beta   90.00
_cell.angle_gamma   90.00
#
_symmetry.space_group_name_H-M   'P 1'
#
loop_
_entity.id
_entity.type
_entity.pdbx_description
1 polymer ?
#
loop_
_entity_poly.entity_id
_entity_poly.type
_entity_poly.pdbx_seq_one_letter_code
_entity_poly.pdbx_strand_id
1 'polypeptide(L)' 'NWDYPGGVQKRLHLHARRIAIPHPDGGVIEQMAPLPPHMVQTFNLFGFDESETGD' A
#
# COMPACT_ATOMS: atom_id res chain seq x y z
N ASN A 1 2.06 -8.93 -27.52
CA ASN A 1 3.07 -9.38 -26.55
C ASN A 1 3.25 -8.26 -25.55
N TRP A 2 2.58 -8.32 -24.39
CA TRP A 2 2.73 -7.28 -23.37
C TRP A 2 3.97 -7.62 -22.55
N ASP A 3 5.04 -6.88 -22.79
CA ASP A 3 6.25 -6.97 -21.99
C ASP A 3 6.00 -6.27 -20.65
N TYR A 4 6.49 -6.86 -19.55
CA TYR A 4 6.27 -6.30 -18.24
C TYR A 4 7.05 -4.97 -18.15
N PRO A 5 6.43 -3.86 -17.72
CA PRO A 5 7.13 -2.59 -17.65
C PRO A 5 8.35 -2.74 -16.74
N GLY A 6 9.53 -2.48 -17.31
CA GLY A 6 10.79 -2.54 -16.56
C GLY A 6 10.72 -1.62 -15.34
N GLY A 7 11.23 -2.09 -14.21
CA GLY A 7 11.22 -1.36 -12.94
C GLY A 7 10.09 -1.75 -11.97
N VAL A 8 9.04 -2.44 -12.43
CA VAL A 8 8.08 -3.08 -11.52
C VAL A 8 8.57 -4.50 -11.22
N GLN A 9 8.55 -4.91 -9.96
CA GLN A 9 8.92 -6.28 -9.60
C GLN A 9 7.77 -7.25 -9.90
N LYS A 10 8.06 -8.47 -10.37
CA LYS A 10 7.02 -9.50 -10.58
C LYS A 10 6.55 -10.12 -9.26
N ARG A 11 5.84 -9.33 -8.44
CA ARG A 11 5.26 -9.68 -7.14
C ARG A 11 3.80 -9.21 -7.07
N LEU A 12 3.08 -9.61 -6.02
CA LEU A 12 1.74 -9.11 -5.79
C LEU A 12 1.80 -7.67 -5.24
N HIS A 13 1.22 -6.73 -5.99
CA HIS A 13 1.04 -5.32 -5.59
C HIS A 13 -0.33 -5.08 -4.98
N LEU A 14 -0.69 -5.88 -3.98
CA LEU A 14 -1.91 -5.74 -3.19
C LEU A 14 -1.53 -5.73 -1.72
N HIS A 15 -1.86 -4.65 -1.00
CA HIS A 15 -1.48 -4.48 0.40
C HIS A 15 -2.64 -3.86 1.20
N ALA A 16 -3.11 -4.58 2.22
CA ALA A 16 -4.07 -4.06 3.18
C ALA A 16 -3.34 -3.13 4.17
N ARG A 17 -3.20 -1.85 3.78
CA ARG A 17 -2.44 -0.84 4.54
C ARG A 17 -3.12 -0.42 5.85
N ARG A 18 -4.45 -0.46 5.90
CA ARG A 18 -5.25 0.09 7.02
C ARG A 18 -6.30 -0.92 7.47
N ILE A 19 -6.43 -1.10 8.77
CA ILE A 19 -7.50 -1.86 9.39
C ILE A 19 -8.11 -1.07 10.55
N ALA A 20 -9.43 -1.07 10.64
CA ALA A 20 -10.18 -0.45 11.74
C ALA A 20 -11.17 -1.48 12.29
N ILE A 21 -11.11 -1.74 13.60
CA ILE A 21 -11.92 -2.76 14.27
C ILE A 21 -12.49 -2.16 15.57
N PRO A 22 -13.78 -2.38 15.89
CA PRO A 22 -14.31 -1.97 17.19
C PRO A 22 -13.62 -2.72 18.35
N HIS A 23 -13.27 -2.00 19.41
CA HIS A 23 -12.68 -2.60 20.62
C HIS A 23 -13.79 -3.12 21.55
N PRO A 24 -13.64 -4.29 22.19
CA PRO A 24 -14.67 -4.88 23.06
C PRO A 24 -15.08 -3.98 24.24
N ASP A 25 -14.14 -3.21 24.78
CA ASP A 25 -14.39 -2.25 25.87
C ASP A 25 -14.85 -0.86 25.36
N GLY A 26 -15.17 -0.73 24.07
CA GLY A 26 -15.54 0.52 23.42
C GLY A 26 -14.38 1.23 22.72
N GLY A 27 -14.70 2.07 21.73
CA GLY A 27 -13.71 2.72 20.85
C GLY A 27 -13.36 1.91 19.61
N VAL A 28 -12.40 2.40 18.82
CA VAL A 28 -11.94 1.77 17.57
C VAL A 28 -10.42 1.59 17.64
N ILE A 29 -9.96 0.37 17.41
CA ILE A 29 -8.55 0.09 17.14
C ILE A 29 -8.33 0.37 15.66
N GLU A 30 -7.49 1.34 15.37
CA GLU A 30 -7.07 1.67 14.02
C GLU A 30 -5.56 1.43 13.90
N GLN A 31 -5.15 0.67 12.90
CA GLN A 31 -3.75 0.42 12.63
C GLN A 31 -3.41 0.61 11.16
N MET A 32 -2.26 1.23 10.93
CA MET A 32 -1.69 1.45 9.61
C MET A 32 -0.32 0.78 9.50
N ALA A 33 -0.16 -0.09 8.50
CA ALA A 33 1.12 -0.72 8.18
C ALA A 33 1.89 0.10 7.13
N PRO A 34 3.23 0.10 7.15
CA PRO A 34 4.03 0.70 6.09
C PRO A 34 3.98 -0.15 4.81
N LEU A 35 4.21 0.49 3.66
CA LEU A 35 4.30 -0.22 2.38
C LEU A 35 5.45 -1.24 2.38
N PRO A 36 5.25 -2.43 1.78
CA PRO A 36 6.34 -3.38 1.61
C PRO A 36 7.37 -2.86 0.61
N PRO A 37 8.67 -3.25 0.73
CA PRO A 37 9.76 -2.67 -0.06
C PRO A 37 9.57 -2.71 -1.59
N HIS A 38 8.93 -3.75 -2.13
CA HIS A 38 8.68 -3.86 -3.58
C HIS A 38 7.60 -2.89 -4.08
N MET A 39 6.67 -2.49 -3.21
CA MET A 39 5.66 -1.48 -3.54
C MET A 39 6.24 -0.08 -3.40
N VAL A 40 7.09 0.20 -2.40
CA VAL A 40 7.82 1.47 -2.27
C VAL A 40 8.61 1.79 -3.55
N GLN A 41 9.34 0.81 -4.08
CA GLN A 41 10.08 0.99 -5.34
C GLN A 41 9.16 1.29 -6.53
N THR A 42 7.98 0.65 -6.56
CA THR A 42 7.00 0.86 -7.63
C THR A 42 6.33 2.23 -7.52
N PHE A 43 6.02 2.69 -6.30
CA PHE A 43 5.50 4.03 -6.05
C PHE A 43 6.51 5.11 -6.47
N ASN A 44 7.78 4.94 -6.09
CA ASN A 44 8.87 5.84 -6.49
C ASN A 44 9.03 5.89 -8.02
N LEU A 45 8.92 4.75 -8.69
CA LEU A 45 9.00 4.67 -10.16
C LEU A 45 7.90 5.48 -10.84
N PHE A 46 6.68 5.45 -10.29
CA PHE A 46 5.54 6.18 -10.83
C PHE A 46 5.40 7.61 -10.28
N GLY A 47 6.24 8.01 -9.33
CA GLY A 47 6.15 9.31 -8.66
C GLY A 47 4.92 9.45 -7.76
N PHE A 48 4.37 8.35 -7.26
CA PHE A 48 3.23 8.36 -6.35
C PHE A 48 3.68 8.71 -4.93
N ASP A 49 2.91 9.56 -4.26
CA ASP A 49 3.08 9.83 -2.84
C ASP A 49 2.27 8.82 -2.02
N GLU A 50 2.89 8.25 -0.99
CA GLU A 50 2.25 7.25 -0.14
C GLU A 50 1.19 7.82 0.81
N SER A 51 1.20 9.14 1.02
CA SER A 51 0.28 9.89 1.88
C SER A 51 -0.90 10.48 1.11
N GLU A 52 -0.85 10.48 -0.22
CA GLU A 52 -1.93 10.97 -1.06
C GLU A 52 -3.18 10.08 -0.89
N THR A 53 -4.23 10.68 -0.34
CA THR A 53 -5.57 10.09 -0.29
C THR A 53 -6.38 10.84 -1.33
N GLY A 54 -6.73 10.19 -2.45
CA GLY A 54 -7.46 10.85 -3.54
C GLY A 54 -8.77 11.48 -3.06
N ASP A 55 -8.93 12.78 -3.33
CA ASP A 55 -10.16 13.57 -3.13
C ASP A 55 -11.32 13.06 -4.02
#